data_AF-A0A1G3XY85-F1
#
_entry.id   AF-A0A1G3XY85-F1
#
_cell.length_a   1.000
_cell.length_b   1.000
_cell.length_c   1.000
_cell.angle_alpha   90.00
_cell.angle_beta   90.00
_cell.angle_gamma   90.00
#
_symmetry.space_group_name_H-M   'P 1'
#
loop_
_entity.id
_entity.type
_entity.pdbx_description
1 polymer ?
#
loop_
_entity_poly.entity_id
_entity_poly.type
_entity_poly.pdbx_seq_one_letter_code
_entity_poly.pdbx_strand_id
1 'polypeptide(L)'
;MKWMPTCKDATELASRAMDERLPLSSRMGLRLHLAICENCARFNLQLQEMRRLFRLETAADDDAPGLAPEARQRIASELQKKLGS
;
A
#
# COMPACT_ATOMS: atom_id res chain seq x y z
N MET A 1 3.77 -11.39 17.98
CA MET A 1 2.50 -10.99 17.33
C MET A 1 1.74 -10.07 18.27
N LYS A 2 1.49 -8.82 17.85
CA LYS A 2 0.74 -7.85 18.64
C LYS A 2 -0.73 -7.94 18.22
N TRP A 3 -1.56 -8.53 19.07
CA TRP A 3 -2.98 -8.82 18.75
C TRP A 3 -3.83 -7.55 18.68
N MET A 4 -3.43 -6.48 19.38
CA MET A 4 -4.00 -5.14 19.25
C MET A 4 -2.91 -4.15 18.87
N PRO A 5 -2.83 -3.72 17.60
CA PRO A 5 -1.90 -2.67 17.20
C PRO A 5 -2.23 -1.36 17.93
N THR A 6 -1.21 -0.55 18.20
CA THR A 6 -1.43 0.84 18.63
C THR A 6 -1.93 1.66 17.43
N CYS A 7 -2.42 2.88 17.65
CA CYS A 7 -2.83 3.75 16.53
C CYS A 7 -1.69 3.94 15.52
N LYS A 8 -0.43 4.07 15.97
CA LYS A 8 0.75 4.16 15.10
C LYS A 8 0.96 2.88 14.28
N ASP A 9 0.88 1.72 14.92
CA ASP A 9 1.01 0.44 14.23
C ASP A 9 -0.14 0.23 13.23
N ALA A 10 -1.35 0.67 13.58
CA ALA A 10 -2.55 0.55 12.74
C ALA A 10 -2.47 1.43 11.49
N THR A 11 -2.01 2.68 11.62
CA THR A 11 -1.81 3.57 10.46
C THR A 11 -0.70 3.05 9.54
N GLU A 12 0.38 2.50 10.10
CA GLU A 12 1.45 1.86 9.34
C GLU A 12 0.93 0.62 8.59
N LEU A 13 0.18 -0.26 9.27
CA LEU A 13 -0.45 -1.43 8.64
C LEU A 13 -1.45 -1.04 7.55
N ALA A 14 -2.26 0.00 7.76
CA ALA A 14 -3.19 0.50 6.76
C ALA A 14 -2.47 1.04 5.51
N SER A 15 -1.37 1.78 5.69
CA SER A 15 -0.51 2.22 4.59
C SER A 15 0.10 1.03 3.85
N ARG A 16 0.70 0.09 4.57
CA ARG A 16 1.34 -1.09 3.99
C ARG A 16 0.34 -1.99 3.26
N ALA A 17 -0.90 -2.07 3.72
CA ALA A 17 -1.98 -2.77 3.04
C ALA A 17 -2.34 -2.14 1.68
N MET A 18 -1.93 -0.90 1.42
CA MET A 18 -2.07 -0.31 0.10
C MET A 18 -1.04 -0.88 -0.88
N ASP A 19 0.20 -1.07 -0.45
CA ASP A 19 1.28 -1.47 -1.35
C ASP A 19 1.35 -2.99 -1.53
N GLU A 20 1.04 -3.75 -0.47
CA GLU A 20 1.19 -5.20 -0.47
C GLU A 20 0.05 -5.94 0.24
N ARG A 21 0.00 -7.26 0.01
CA ARG A 21 -0.92 -8.14 0.73
C ARG A 21 -0.36 -8.43 2.11
N LEU A 22 -0.98 -7.86 3.13
CA LEU A 22 -0.64 -8.17 4.53
C LEU A 22 -0.87 -9.66 4.87
N PRO A 23 -0.04 -10.24 5.77
CA PRO A 23 -0.33 -11.51 6.42
C PRO A 23 -1.69 -11.50 7.13
N LEU A 24 -2.34 -12.66 7.21
CA LEU A 24 -3.69 -12.79 7.77
C LEU A 24 -3.79 -12.29 9.23
N SER A 25 -2.75 -12.55 10.04
CA SER A 25 -2.68 -12.09 11.43
C SER A 25 -2.68 -10.56 11.54
N SER A 26 -1.84 -9.90 10.76
CA SER A 26 -1.76 -8.43 10.70
C SER A 26 -3.05 -7.81 10.18
N ARG A 27 -3.69 -8.45 9.19
CA ARG A 27 -4.98 -8.01 8.66
C ARG A 27 -6.09 -8.11 9.72
N MET A 28 -6.08 -9.17 10.54
CA MET A 28 -7.05 -9.32 11.63
C MET A 28 -6.84 -8.29 12.73
N GLY A 29 -5.59 -8.08 13.16
CA GLY A 29 -5.25 -7.05 14.16
C GLY A 29 -5.66 -5.64 13.72
N LEU A 30 -5.43 -5.30 12.44
CA LEU A 30 -5.90 -4.03 11.88
C LEU A 30 -7.43 -3.93 11.91
N ARG A 31 -8.17 -4.94 11.44
CA ARG A 31 -9.64 -4.93 11.47
C ARG A 31 -10.22 -4.73 12.86
N LEU A 32 -9.65 -5.41 13.85
CA LEU A 32 -10.06 -5.25 15.25
C LEU A 32 -9.82 -3.82 15.74
N HIS A 33 -8.66 -3.23 15.45
CA HIS A 33 -8.36 -1.86 15.85
C HIS A 33 -9.30 -0.83 15.19
N LEU A 34 -9.61 -1.00 13.90
CA LEU A 34 -10.54 -0.13 13.19
C LEU A 34 -11.97 -0.23 13.75
N ALA A 35 -12.36 -1.36 14.34
CA ALA A 35 -13.67 -1.52 14.97
C ALA A 35 -13.79 -0.78 16.32
N ILE A 36 -12.68 -0.51 17.00
CA ILE A 36 -12.67 0.14 18.33
C ILE A 36 -12.20 1.59 18.31
N CYS A 37 -11.46 2.01 17.27
CA CYS A 37 -10.90 3.35 17.16
C CYS A 37 -11.45 4.09 15.93
N GLU A 38 -12.36 5.03 16.18
CA GLU A 38 -13.02 5.82 15.14
C GLU A 38 -12.02 6.63 14.29
N ASN A 39 -11.01 7.23 14.92
CA ASN A 39 -9.99 8.02 14.20
C ASN A 39 -9.22 7.16 13.19
N CYS A 40 -8.84 5.95 13.57
CA CYS A 40 -8.15 5.03 12.67
C CYS A 40 -9.10 4.52 11.57
N ALA A 41 -10.38 4.28 11.87
CA ALA A 41 -11.39 3.94 10.88
C ALA A 41 -11.55 5.04 9.81
N ARG A 42 -11.66 6.29 10.25
CA ARG A 42 -11.75 7.47 9.36
C ARG A 42 -10.50 7.64 8.52
N PHE A 43 -9.31 7.51 9.12
CA PHE A 43 -8.05 7.54 8.38
C PHE A 43 -8.00 6.46 7.30
N ASN A 44 -8.35 5.21 7.64
CA ASN A 44 -8.35 4.12 6.67
C ASN A 44 -9.34 4.35 5.53
N LEU A 45 -10.52 4.91 5.82
CA LEU A 45 -11.50 5.28 4.80
C LEU A 45 -10.95 6.37 3.86
N GLN A 46 -10.34 7.42 4.40
CA GLN A 46 -9.71 8.48 3.61
C GLN A 46 -8.61 7.94 2.70
N LEU A 47 -7.76 7.05 3.22
CA LEU A 47 -6.68 6.45 2.46
C LEU A 47 -7.20 5.61 1.28
N GLN A 48 -8.29 4.85 1.50
CA GLN A 48 -8.94 4.09 0.44
C GLN A 48 -9.57 4.98 -0.63
N GLU A 49 -10.19 6.10 -0.22
CA GLU A 49 -10.80 7.04 -1.16
C GLU A 49 -9.74 7.77 -1.99
N MET A 50 -8.64 8.23 -1.38
CA MET A 50 -7.51 8.80 -2.12
C MET A 50 -6.99 7.82 -3.17
N ARG A 51 -6.83 6.54 -2.80
CA ARG A 51 -6.37 5.51 -3.74
C ARG A 51 -7.37 5.29 -4.88
N ARG A 52 -8.67 5.31 -4.58
CA ARG A 52 -9.72 5.19 -5.60
C ARG A 52 -9.65 6.36 -6.59
N LEU A 53 -9.57 7.59 -6.08
CA LEU A 53 -9.50 8.79 -6.91
C LEU A 53 -8.25 8.80 -7.80
N PHE A 54 -7.07 8.46 -7.24
CA PHE A 54 -5.84 8.38 -8.04
C PHE A 54 -5.92 7.32 -9.12
N ARG A 55 -6.50 6.14 -8.83
CA ARG A 55 -6.71 5.12 -9.87
C ARG A 55 -7.72 5.56 -10.93
N LEU A 56 -8.76 6.30 -10.56
CA LEU A 56 -9.72 6.80 -11.54
C LEU A 56 -9.07 7.80 -12.50
N GLU A 57 -8.20 8.67 -11.99
CA GLU A 57 -7.42 9.61 -12.80
C GLU A 57 -6.44 8.87 -13.73
N THR A 58 -5.68 7.90 -13.18
CA THR A 58 -4.66 7.19 -13.97
C THR A 58 -5.24 6.06 -14.84
N ALA A 59 -6.48 5.61 -14.60
CA ALA A 59 -7.09 4.56 -15.42
C ALA A 59 -7.30 5.01 -16.88
N ALA A 60 -7.38 6.32 -17.14
CA ALA A 60 -7.33 6.85 -18.50
C ALA A 60 -5.95 6.70 -19.17
N ASP A 61 -4.90 6.52 -18.37
CA ASP A 61 -3.49 6.35 -18.75
C ASP A 61 -3.01 4.90 -18.61
N ASP A 62 -3.82 3.95 -18.14
CA ASP A 62 -3.42 2.53 -18.03
C ASP A 62 -3.24 1.86 -19.40
N ASP A 63 -3.85 2.42 -20.46
CA ASP A 63 -3.59 2.08 -21.87
C ASP A 63 -2.37 2.80 -22.45
N ALA A 64 -1.73 3.69 -21.68
CA ALA A 64 -0.50 4.34 -22.13
C ALA A 64 0.59 3.27 -22.30
N PRO A 65 1.38 3.33 -23.38
CA PRO A 65 2.51 2.43 -23.54
C PRO A 65 3.41 2.61 -22.30
N GLY A 66 3.59 1.53 -21.55
CA GLY A 66 4.48 1.51 -20.40
C GLY A 66 5.92 1.86 -20.79
N LEU A 67 6.84 1.76 -19.84
CA LEU A 67 8.25 2.10 -20.06
C LEU A 67 8.80 1.48 -21.35
N ALA A 68 9.47 2.30 -22.16
CA ALA A 68 10.19 1.82 -23.33
C ALA A 68 11.16 0.69 -22.94
N PRO A 69 11.37 -0.32 -23.81
CA PRO A 69 12.14 -1.52 -23.46
C PRO A 69 13.53 -1.20 -22.89
N GLU A 70 14.21 -0.20 -23.44
CA GLU A 70 15.53 0.26 -23.00
C GLU A 70 15.48 0.92 -21.61
N ALA A 71 14.45 1.71 -21.32
CA ALA A 71 14.25 2.32 -20.01
C ALA A 71 13.97 1.24 -18.95
N ARG A 72 13.16 0.23 -19.31
CA ARG A 72 12.84 -0.90 -18.43
C ARG A 72 14.08 -1.72 -18.09
N GLN A 73 14.93 -2.01 -19.07
CA GLN A 73 16.19 -2.74 -18.87
C GLN A 73 17.16 -1.98 -17.96
N ARG A 74 17.34 -0.68 -18.19
CA ARG A 74 18.19 0.17 -17.35
C ARG A 74 17.74 0.22 -15.90
N ILE A 75 16.43 0.37 -15.68
CA ILE A 75 15.88 0.38 -14.32
C ILE A 75 16.09 -0.98 -13.64
N ALA A 76 15.83 -2.08 -14.35
CA ALA A 76 16.01 -3.42 -13.81
C ALA A 76 17.47 -3.72 -13.44
N SER A 77 18.45 -3.35 -14.28
CA SER A 77 19.87 -3.58 -14.00
C SER A 77 20.36 -2.83 -12.76
N GLU A 78 19.93 -1.57 -12.59
CA GLU A 78 20.30 -0.77 -11.42
C GLU A 78 19.66 -1.29 -10.13
N LEU A 79 18.40 -1.73 -10.17
CA LEU A 79 17.73 -2.36 -9.02
C LEU A 79 18.45 -3.65 -8.61
N GLN A 80 18.84 -4.47 -9.58
CA GLN A 80 19.53 -5.74 -9.31
C GLN A 80 20.91 -5.52 -8.71
N LYS A 81 21.66 -4.51 -9.17
CA LYS A 81 22.95 -4.11 -8.58
C LYS A 81 22.82 -3.65 -7.13
N LYS A 82 21.75 -2.92 -6.80
CA LYS A 82 21.52 -2.42 -5.44
C LYS A 82 20.98 -3.47 -4.47
N LEU A 83 20.22 -4.44 -4.95
CA LEU A 83 19.66 -5.52 -4.13
C LEU A 83 20.60 -6.71 -3.95
N GLY A 84 21.61 -6.85 -4.82
CA GLY A 84 22.65 -7.89 -4.75
C GLY A 84 23.93 -7.49 -4.02
N SER A 85 23.98 -6.29 -3.42
CA SER A 85 25.05 -5.79 -2.56
C SER A 85 24.57 -5.67 -1.12
#